data_AF-A0A3P7LKW1-F1
#
_entry.id   AF-A0A3P7LKW1-F1
#
_cell.length_a   1.000
_cell.length_b   1.000
_cell.length_c   1.000
_cell.angle_alpha   90.00
_cell.angle_beta   90.00
_cell.angle_gamma   90.00
#
_symmetry.space_group_name_H-M   'P 1'
#
loop_
_entity.id
_entity.type
_entity.pdbx_description
1 polymer ?
#
loop_
_entity_poly.entity_id
_entity_poly.type
_entity_poly.pdbx_seq_one_letter_code
_entity_poly.pdbx_strand_id
1 'polypeptide(L)'
;MWTHCSRKLADHSRPTIISIILVVTLTTLFTVDIVVKIILHYIRIQAIHGLARLQSPLDKDCPVVAALLWLVRHDNSPEVRRRALVALILTTVTLPYVLERCRDVSNAVRKAAFSVLAERSVLRPLSIAQRISIIQDGLTDTCSEVQKAAEDLLRAWFEVVDEDPILLLRRLDTEGVPKTSALCLKRLLLILDEETLTSMINKWAAVYLDERYVSSVFPKSHLLLISHMGLVCSDLF
;
A
#
# COMPACT_ATOMS: atom_id res chain seq x y z
N MET A 1 6.08 4.64 52.22
CA MET A 1 5.53 3.28 52.40
C MET A 1 5.88 2.33 51.24
N TRP A 2 7.00 2.56 50.52
CA TRP A 2 7.44 1.78 49.34
C TRP A 2 8.82 1.12 49.52
N THR A 3 9.34 1.08 50.76
CA THR A 3 10.68 0.52 51.05
C THR A 3 10.62 -0.82 51.81
N HIS A 4 9.43 -1.28 52.20
CA HIS A 4 9.30 -2.49 53.04
C HIS A 4 8.76 -3.72 52.30
N CYS A 5 8.34 -3.60 51.03
CA CYS A 5 7.80 -4.71 50.25
C CYS A 5 8.82 -5.33 49.25
N SER A 6 10.13 -5.07 49.43
CA SER A 6 11.19 -5.57 48.54
C SER A 6 11.96 -6.79 49.07
N ARG A 7 11.63 -7.31 50.27
CA ARG A 7 12.40 -8.40 50.91
C ARG A 7 11.74 -9.78 50.89
N LYS A 8 10.57 -9.97 50.27
CA LYS A 8 9.85 -11.26 50.28
C LYS A 8 9.68 -11.94 48.91
N LEU A 9 10.48 -11.56 47.91
CA LEU A 9 10.46 -12.18 46.57
C LEU A 9 11.83 -12.74 46.13
N ALA A 10 12.65 -13.13 47.11
CA ALA A 10 13.92 -13.81 46.86
C ALA A 10 13.82 -15.25 47.38
N ASP A 11 13.13 -16.11 46.63
CA ASP A 11 13.37 -17.55 46.67
C ASP A 11 13.26 -18.13 45.25
N HIS A 12 14.24 -18.95 44.89
CA HIS A 12 14.48 -19.44 43.54
C HIS A 12 13.54 -20.60 43.21
N SER A 13 12.79 -20.50 42.11
CA SER A 13 12.94 -21.38 40.93
C SER A 13 11.71 -21.28 40.03
N ARG A 14 11.97 -20.93 38.77
CA ARG A 14 11.04 -20.68 37.65
C ARG A 14 10.38 -19.30 37.73
N PRO A 15 10.71 -18.37 36.81
CA PRO A 15 9.87 -17.20 36.64
C PRO A 15 8.47 -17.69 36.30
N THR A 16 7.49 -17.32 37.12
CA THR A 16 6.10 -17.51 36.72
C THR A 16 5.89 -16.74 35.42
N ILE A 17 5.02 -17.24 34.53
CA ILE A 17 4.68 -16.56 33.27
C ILE A 17 4.35 -15.08 33.53
N ILE A 18 3.73 -14.79 34.68
CA ILE A 18 3.40 -13.44 35.14
C ILE A 18 4.63 -12.57 35.41
N SER A 19 5.73 -13.11 35.96
CA SER A 19 6.97 -12.35 36.20
C SER A 19 7.73 -12.02 34.92
N ILE A 20 7.75 -12.93 33.92
CA ILE A 20 8.31 -12.64 32.59
C ILE A 20 7.45 -11.62 31.87
N ILE A 21 6.12 -11.79 31.90
CA ILE A 21 5.19 -10.83 31.30
C ILE A 21 5.37 -9.46 31.94
N LEU A 22 5.43 -9.34 33.28
CA LEU A 22 5.60 -8.04 33.93
C LEU A 22 6.92 -7.35 33.53
N VAL A 23 8.02 -8.10 33.46
CA VAL A 23 9.33 -7.55 33.04
C VAL A 23 9.32 -7.17 31.57
N VAL A 24 8.69 -7.96 30.70
CA VAL A 24 8.53 -7.64 29.27
C VAL A 24 7.58 -6.45 29.09
N THR A 25 6.48 -6.33 29.84
CA THR A 25 5.54 -5.20 29.77
C THR A 25 6.12 -3.92 30.35
N LEU A 26 6.84 -4.00 31.47
CA LEU A 26 7.52 -2.83 32.06
C LEU A 26 8.68 -2.36 31.19
N THR A 27 9.47 -3.28 30.61
CA THR A 27 10.53 -2.89 29.67
C THR A 27 9.97 -2.38 28.35
N THR A 28 8.88 -2.95 27.82
CA THR A 28 8.24 -2.45 26.58
C THR A 28 7.58 -1.08 26.78
N LEU A 29 6.88 -0.84 27.90
CA LEU A 29 6.34 0.49 28.23
C LEU A 29 7.45 1.54 28.45
N PHE A 30 8.53 1.19 29.18
CA PHE A 30 9.67 2.10 29.36
C PHE A 30 10.43 2.37 28.05
N THR A 31 10.58 1.36 27.19
CA THR A 31 11.27 1.52 25.90
C THR A 31 10.46 2.33 24.91
N VAL A 32 9.12 2.17 24.86
CA VAL A 32 8.27 2.96 23.96
C VAL A 32 8.35 4.46 24.27
N ASP A 33 8.28 4.86 25.54
CA ASP A 33 8.38 6.27 25.94
C ASP A 33 9.79 6.85 25.75
N ILE A 34 10.84 6.04 25.96
CA ILE A 34 12.22 6.45 25.72
C ILE A 34 12.46 6.65 24.22
N VAL A 35 11.98 5.74 23.36
CA VAL A 35 12.17 5.80 21.90
C VAL A 35 11.64 7.09 21.30
N VAL A 36 10.47 7.55 21.76
CA VAL A 36 9.87 8.81 21.32
C VAL A 36 10.68 10.05 21.79
N LYS A 37 11.30 9.98 22.98
CA LYS A 37 12.01 11.11 23.59
C LYS A 37 13.51 11.17 23.29
N ILE A 38 14.09 10.15 22.64
CA ILE A 38 15.51 10.14 22.27
C ILE A 38 15.79 11.21 21.22
N ILE A 39 16.77 12.06 21.49
CA ILE A 39 17.17 13.18 20.62
C ILE A 39 17.74 12.68 19.27
N LEU A 40 18.58 11.64 19.32
CA LEU A 40 19.36 11.19 18.16
C LEU A 40 18.56 10.24 17.25
N HIS A 41 18.35 10.65 15.99
CA HIS A 41 17.53 9.92 15.03
C HIS A 41 18.04 8.50 14.72
N TYR A 42 19.36 8.27 14.69
CA TYR A 42 19.91 6.94 14.41
C TYR A 42 19.57 5.90 15.48
N ILE A 43 19.49 6.32 16.76
CA ILE A 43 19.08 5.44 17.86
C ILE A 43 17.60 5.05 17.68
N ARG A 44 16.74 6.01 17.29
CA ARG A 44 15.32 5.73 17.01
C ARG A 44 15.15 4.74 15.86
N ILE A 45 15.98 4.83 14.81
CA ILE A 45 16.00 3.85 13.72
C ILE A 45 16.35 2.44 14.23
N GLN A 46 17.40 2.31 15.06
CA GLN A 46 17.76 1.02 15.66
C GLN A 46 16.65 0.46 16.56
N ALA A 47 15.98 1.34 17.32
CA ALA A 47 14.83 0.93 18.12
C ALA A 47 13.68 0.43 17.25
N ILE A 48 13.36 1.11 16.14
CA ILE A 48 12.35 0.66 15.18
C ILE A 48 12.67 -0.75 14.67
N HIS A 49 13.94 -1.06 14.36
CA HIS A 49 14.34 -2.40 13.94
C HIS A 49 14.02 -3.48 14.99
N GLY A 50 14.21 -3.17 16.27
CA GLY A 50 13.82 -4.05 17.37
C GLY A 50 12.29 -4.16 17.51
N LEU A 51 11.59 -3.03 17.52
CA LEU A 51 10.14 -2.94 17.67
C LEU A 51 9.38 -3.65 16.55
N ALA A 52 9.93 -3.68 15.33
CA ALA A 52 9.31 -4.34 14.17
C ALA A 52 8.91 -5.80 14.48
N ARG A 53 9.70 -6.52 15.30
CA ARG A 53 9.48 -7.93 15.64
C ARG A 53 8.58 -8.15 16.86
N LEU A 54 8.21 -7.09 17.56
CA LEU A 54 7.45 -7.14 18.82
C LEU A 54 6.00 -6.65 18.66
N GLN A 55 5.56 -6.36 17.43
CA GLN A 55 4.19 -5.96 17.14
C GLN A 55 3.22 -7.13 17.40
N SER A 56 2.10 -6.84 18.04
CA SER A 56 0.96 -7.75 18.18
C SER A 56 -0.22 -7.17 17.38
N PRO A 57 -0.38 -7.51 16.09
CA PRO A 57 -1.37 -6.88 15.21
C PRO A 57 -2.82 -7.25 15.53
N LEU A 58 -3.05 -8.31 16.32
CA LEU A 58 -4.38 -8.70 16.78
C LEU A 58 -4.81 -7.95 18.04
N ASP A 59 -3.85 -7.35 18.75
CA ASP A 59 -4.09 -6.53 19.93
C ASP A 59 -4.28 -5.06 19.50
N LYS A 60 -5.51 -4.56 19.66
CA LYS A 60 -5.87 -3.19 19.28
C LYS A 60 -5.13 -2.13 20.12
N ASP A 61 -4.71 -2.49 21.32
CA ASP A 61 -4.02 -1.62 22.27
C ASP A 61 -2.52 -1.92 22.33
N CYS A 62 -1.98 -2.57 21.30
CA CYS A 62 -0.56 -2.93 21.24
C CYS A 62 0.33 -1.67 21.36
N PRO A 63 1.13 -1.52 22.45
CA PRO A 63 1.92 -0.32 22.69
C PRO A 63 3.01 -0.13 21.63
N VAL A 64 3.50 -1.23 21.03
CA VAL A 64 4.50 -1.20 19.96
C VAL A 64 3.91 -0.61 18.68
N VAL A 65 2.69 -1.01 18.30
CA VAL A 65 1.99 -0.45 17.14
C VAL A 65 1.71 1.04 17.40
N ALA A 66 1.21 1.40 18.58
CA ALA A 66 0.99 2.80 18.95
C ALA A 66 2.26 3.65 18.84
N ALA A 67 3.41 3.13 19.31
CA ALA A 67 4.71 3.80 19.20
C ALA A 67 5.14 4.03 17.74
N LEU A 68 5.04 2.99 16.91
CA LEU A 68 5.38 3.08 15.49
C LEU A 68 4.46 4.05 14.75
N LEU A 69 3.16 4.03 15.03
CA LEU A 69 2.20 4.99 14.46
C LEU A 69 2.52 6.43 14.86
N TRP A 70 2.93 6.64 16.12
CA TRP A 70 3.39 7.95 16.59
C TRP A 70 4.61 8.44 15.80
N LEU A 71 5.63 7.58 15.64
CA LEU A 71 6.85 7.88 14.89
C LEU A 71 6.54 8.19 13.42
N VAL A 72 5.66 7.41 12.78
CA VAL A 72 5.24 7.62 11.38
C VAL A 72 4.61 9.00 11.18
N ARG A 73 3.81 9.48 12.12
CA ARG A 73 3.08 10.75 11.95
C ARG A 73 3.88 11.98 12.41
N HIS A 74 4.64 11.85 13.49
CA HIS A 74 5.15 13.01 14.24
C HIS A 74 6.68 13.13 14.28
N ASP A 75 7.45 12.13 13.86
CA ASP A 75 8.92 12.25 13.94
C ASP A 75 9.43 13.30 12.94
N ASN A 76 10.31 14.18 13.42
CA ASN A 76 10.89 15.24 12.59
C ASN A 76 11.82 14.69 11.49
N SER A 77 12.47 13.55 11.72
CA SER A 77 13.38 12.94 10.76
C SER A 77 12.61 12.15 9.71
N PRO A 78 12.71 12.49 8.41
CA PRO A 78 12.04 11.73 7.36
C PRO A 78 12.51 10.28 7.30
N GLU A 79 13.78 10.01 7.61
CA GLU A 79 14.30 8.64 7.64
C GLU A 79 13.67 7.82 8.77
N VAL A 80 13.44 8.41 9.94
CA VAL A 80 12.74 7.73 11.04
C VAL A 80 11.29 7.43 10.65
N ARG A 81 10.56 8.41 10.09
CA ARG A 81 9.19 8.20 9.60
C ARG A 81 9.12 7.08 8.56
N ARG A 82 10.05 7.10 7.59
CA ARG A 82 10.17 6.07 6.55
C ARG A 82 10.42 4.69 7.12
N ARG A 83 11.37 4.57 8.06
CA ARG A 83 11.73 3.29 8.70
C ARG A 83 10.57 2.75 9.53
N ALA A 84 9.90 3.60 10.30
CA ALA A 84 8.73 3.22 11.07
C ALA A 84 7.59 2.75 10.15
N LEU A 85 7.38 3.44 9.03
CA LEU A 85 6.36 3.11 8.05
C LEU A 85 6.57 1.73 7.43
N VAL A 86 7.80 1.41 7.03
CA VAL A 86 8.16 0.09 6.46
C VAL A 86 8.11 -1.01 7.53
N ALA A 87 8.39 -0.69 8.79
CA ALA A 87 8.34 -1.65 9.89
C ALA A 87 6.91 -2.02 10.31
N LEU A 88 5.91 -1.18 10.06
CA LEU A 88 4.53 -1.40 10.47
C LEU A 88 3.94 -2.66 9.80
N ILE A 89 3.30 -3.50 10.60
CA ILE A 89 2.43 -4.55 10.05
C ILE A 89 1.16 -3.89 9.52
N LEU A 90 0.86 -4.14 8.24
CA LEU A 90 -0.33 -3.59 7.60
C LEU A 90 -1.58 -4.34 8.08
N THR A 91 -2.51 -3.60 8.65
CA THR A 91 -3.81 -4.05 9.15
C THR A 91 -4.86 -3.01 8.78
N THR A 92 -6.14 -3.29 9.04
CA THR A 92 -7.21 -2.29 8.87
C THR A 92 -7.03 -1.06 9.78
N VAL A 93 -6.38 -1.23 10.94
CA VAL A 93 -6.09 -0.14 11.89
C VAL A 93 -4.91 0.71 11.42
N THR A 94 -3.86 0.09 10.87
CA THR A 94 -2.63 0.80 10.46
C THR A 94 -2.70 1.34 9.04
N LEU A 95 -3.58 0.80 8.18
CA LEU A 95 -3.72 1.23 6.78
C LEU A 95 -3.96 2.74 6.61
N PRO A 96 -4.87 3.41 7.34
CA PRO A 96 -5.07 4.86 7.20
C PRO A 96 -3.77 5.67 7.40
N TYR A 97 -2.90 5.23 8.32
CA TYR A 97 -1.63 5.89 8.61
C TYR A 97 -0.63 5.72 7.46
N VAL A 98 -0.67 4.59 6.76
CA VAL A 98 0.12 4.38 5.53
C VAL A 98 -0.39 5.29 4.42
N LEU A 99 -1.71 5.38 4.24
CA LEU A 99 -2.32 6.25 3.22
C LEU A 99 -2.01 7.74 3.46
N GLU A 100 -2.01 8.19 4.71
CA GLU A 100 -1.58 9.56 5.06
C GLU A 100 -0.15 9.85 4.57
N ARG A 101 0.75 8.85 4.61
CA ARG A 101 2.15 9.02 4.22
C ARG A 101 2.39 9.06 2.70
N CYS A 102 1.41 8.72 1.87
CA CYS A 102 1.48 8.98 0.43
C CYS A 102 1.61 10.49 0.11
N ARG A 103 1.27 11.37 1.07
CA ARG A 103 1.39 12.84 0.97
C ARG A 103 2.40 13.44 1.96
N ASP A 104 3.36 12.65 2.43
CA ASP A 104 4.42 13.17 3.29
C ASP A 104 5.25 14.25 2.57
N VAL A 105 5.78 15.22 3.32
CA VAL A 105 6.65 16.27 2.79
C VAL A 105 7.93 15.71 2.15
N SER A 106 8.37 14.52 2.56
CA SER A 106 9.56 13.86 2.03
C SER A 106 9.21 12.87 0.92
N ASN A 107 9.82 13.05 -0.25
CA ASN A 107 9.72 12.13 -1.39
C ASN A 107 10.07 10.67 -1.00
N ALA A 108 11.09 10.48 -0.15
CA ALA A 108 11.52 9.16 0.29
C ALA A 108 10.46 8.45 1.15
N VAL A 109 9.69 9.20 1.95
CA VAL A 109 8.59 8.66 2.74
C VAL A 109 7.38 8.35 1.85
N ARG A 110 7.04 9.25 0.91
CA ARG A 110 5.97 9.02 -0.07
C ARG A 110 6.23 7.76 -0.89
N LYS A 111 7.44 7.63 -1.46
CA LYS A 111 7.89 6.44 -2.18
C LYS A 111 7.69 5.17 -1.35
N ALA A 112 8.17 5.17 -0.09
CA ALA A 112 8.02 4.02 0.79
C ALA A 112 6.55 3.68 1.09
N ALA A 113 5.67 4.68 1.21
CA ALA A 113 4.23 4.45 1.38
C ALA A 113 3.64 3.70 0.18
N PHE A 114 3.92 4.17 -1.04
CA PHE A 114 3.48 3.48 -2.26
C PHE A 114 4.07 2.07 -2.38
N SER A 115 5.35 1.88 -2.07
CA SER A 115 5.98 0.55 -2.07
C SER A 115 5.32 -0.41 -1.07
N VAL A 116 5.02 0.04 0.15
CA VAL A 116 4.31 -0.80 1.15
C VAL A 116 2.91 -1.20 0.65
N LEU A 117 2.20 -0.29 -0.02
CA LEU A 117 0.89 -0.61 -0.60
C LEU A 117 1.01 -1.59 -1.78
N ALA A 118 2.07 -1.47 -2.59
CA ALA A 118 2.32 -2.32 -3.75
C ALA A 118 2.70 -3.75 -3.32
N GLU A 119 3.66 -3.88 -2.40
CA GLU A 119 4.12 -5.17 -1.84
C GLU A 119 3.00 -5.99 -1.19
N ARG A 120 1.92 -5.31 -0.75
CA ARG A 120 0.76 -5.94 -0.11
C ARG A 120 -0.48 -5.95 -1.02
N SER A 121 -0.34 -5.55 -2.27
CA SER A 121 -1.39 -5.49 -3.29
C SER A 121 -2.71 -4.88 -2.78
N VAL A 122 -2.60 -3.76 -2.06
CA VAL A 122 -3.70 -3.17 -1.28
C VAL A 122 -4.73 -2.51 -2.18
N LEU A 123 -5.75 -3.26 -2.60
CA LEU A 123 -6.85 -2.75 -3.43
C LEU A 123 -8.22 -2.84 -2.76
N ARG A 124 -8.59 -4.06 -2.31
CA ARG A 124 -9.91 -4.38 -1.77
C ARG A 124 -10.32 -3.56 -0.54
N PRO A 125 -9.46 -3.32 0.47
CA PRO A 125 -9.87 -2.58 1.67
C PRO A 125 -10.02 -1.07 1.44
N LEU A 126 -9.60 -0.56 0.28
CA LEU A 126 -9.73 0.85 -0.06
C LEU A 126 -11.13 1.16 -0.58
N SER A 127 -11.70 2.28 -0.12
CA SER A 127 -12.87 2.89 -0.74
C SER A 127 -12.54 3.39 -2.15
N ILE A 128 -13.56 3.57 -2.99
CA ILE A 128 -13.39 4.10 -4.36
C ILE A 128 -12.70 5.47 -4.33
N ALA A 129 -13.11 6.36 -3.43
CA ALA A 129 -12.48 7.66 -3.24
C ALA A 129 -10.99 7.56 -2.90
N GLN A 130 -10.61 6.64 -2.00
CA GLN A 130 -9.20 6.41 -1.68
C GLN A 130 -8.41 5.88 -2.89
N ARG A 131 -8.98 4.98 -3.68
CA ARG A 131 -8.31 4.44 -4.88
C ARG A 131 -8.00 5.53 -5.90
N ILE A 132 -9.00 6.36 -6.22
CA ILE A 132 -8.85 7.51 -7.13
C ILE A 132 -7.76 8.44 -6.62
N SER A 133 -7.83 8.76 -5.34
CA SER A 133 -6.94 9.71 -4.69
C SER A 133 -5.48 9.25 -4.69
N ILE A 134 -5.23 7.97 -4.39
CA ILE A 134 -3.88 7.37 -4.39
C ILE A 134 -3.30 7.31 -5.81
N ILE A 135 -4.11 6.88 -6.79
CA ILE A 135 -3.69 6.79 -8.20
C ILE A 135 -3.37 8.16 -8.75
N GLN A 136 -4.23 9.15 -8.49
CA GLN A 136 -4.02 10.51 -8.96
C GLN A 136 -2.75 11.10 -8.37
N ASP A 137 -2.58 11.02 -7.05
CA ASP A 137 -1.43 11.61 -6.37
C ASP A 137 -0.12 10.92 -6.76
N GLY A 138 -0.10 9.59 -6.83
CA GLY A 138 1.10 8.82 -7.14
C GLY A 138 1.55 8.98 -8.59
N LEU A 139 0.64 8.80 -9.55
CA LEU A 139 0.98 8.85 -10.98
C LEU A 139 1.24 10.28 -11.50
N THR A 140 0.88 11.30 -10.72
CA THR A 140 1.16 12.72 -11.02
C THR A 140 2.16 13.35 -10.04
N ASP A 141 2.82 12.54 -9.22
CA ASP A 141 3.79 13.03 -8.24
C ASP A 141 4.91 13.84 -8.91
N THR A 142 5.43 14.88 -8.26
CA THR A 142 6.56 15.65 -8.79
C THR A 142 7.87 14.87 -8.81
N CYS A 143 8.00 13.82 -8.01
CA CYS A 143 9.18 12.97 -7.94
C CYS A 143 9.01 11.71 -8.78
N SER A 144 9.90 11.50 -9.75
CA SER A 144 9.89 10.32 -10.63
C SER A 144 10.02 9.00 -9.87
N GLU A 145 10.76 8.96 -8.76
CA GLU A 145 10.85 7.74 -7.96
C GLU A 145 9.54 7.39 -7.25
N VAL A 146 8.73 8.39 -6.89
CA VAL A 146 7.41 8.18 -6.30
C VAL A 146 6.43 7.75 -7.39
N GLN A 147 6.49 8.36 -8.57
CA GLN A 147 5.70 7.93 -9.74
C GLN A 147 5.95 6.45 -10.05
N LYS A 148 7.23 6.02 -10.07
CA LYS A 148 7.58 4.62 -10.30
C LYS A 148 7.00 3.69 -9.23
N ALA A 149 7.08 4.05 -7.95
CA ALA A 149 6.47 3.25 -6.89
C ALA A 149 4.94 3.19 -6.99
N ALA A 150 4.30 4.24 -7.50
CA ALA A 150 2.87 4.26 -7.79
C ALA A 150 2.50 3.41 -9.03
N GLU A 151 3.37 3.35 -10.03
CA GLU A 151 3.26 2.44 -11.17
C GLU A 151 3.38 0.97 -10.73
N ASP A 152 4.28 0.68 -9.79
CA ASP A 152 4.38 -0.66 -9.18
C ASP A 152 3.10 -1.04 -8.42
N LEU A 153 2.49 -0.09 -7.69
CA LEU A 153 1.18 -0.29 -7.06
C LEU A 153 0.08 -0.54 -8.09
N LEU A 154 0.07 0.22 -9.19
CA LEU A 154 -0.88 0.05 -10.29
C LEU A 154 -0.76 -1.34 -10.93
N ARG A 155 0.46 -1.83 -11.17
CA ARG A 155 0.70 -3.19 -11.64
C ARG A 155 0.16 -4.23 -10.66
N ALA A 156 0.48 -4.08 -9.36
CA ALA A 156 -0.03 -4.98 -8.34
C ALA A 156 -1.56 -4.99 -8.28
N TRP A 157 -2.23 -3.86 -8.51
CA TRP A 157 -3.69 -3.81 -8.61
C TRP A 157 -4.24 -4.51 -9.84
N PHE A 158 -3.54 -4.39 -10.97
CA PHE A 158 -3.91 -5.05 -12.22
C PHE A 158 -3.83 -6.57 -12.10
N GLU A 159 -2.78 -7.08 -11.45
CA GLU A 159 -2.65 -8.51 -11.11
C GLU A 159 -3.79 -8.99 -10.20
N VAL A 160 -4.20 -8.19 -9.19
CA VAL A 160 -5.32 -8.53 -8.30
C VAL A 160 -6.68 -8.64 -9.03
N VAL A 161 -6.82 -8.03 -10.19
CA VAL A 161 -8.04 -8.08 -11.02
C VAL A 161 -7.84 -8.95 -12.27
N ASP A 162 -7.00 -9.98 -12.16
CA ASP A 162 -6.78 -11.00 -13.19
C ASP A 162 -6.34 -10.40 -14.53
N GLU A 163 -5.55 -9.32 -14.49
CA GLU A 163 -5.03 -8.62 -15.66
C GLU A 163 -6.14 -8.20 -16.65
N ASP A 164 -7.33 -7.90 -16.12
CA ASP A 164 -8.45 -7.40 -16.91
C ASP A 164 -8.59 -5.88 -16.75
N PRO A 165 -8.37 -5.09 -17.82
CA PRO A 165 -8.42 -3.63 -17.74
C PRO A 165 -9.83 -3.12 -17.43
N ILE A 166 -10.88 -3.83 -17.85
CA ILE A 166 -12.27 -3.46 -17.55
C ILE A 166 -12.57 -3.70 -16.07
N LEU A 167 -12.08 -4.80 -15.49
CA LEU A 167 -12.23 -5.05 -14.05
C LEU A 167 -11.46 -4.02 -13.22
N LEU A 168 -10.26 -3.62 -13.66
CA LEU A 168 -9.51 -2.54 -13.01
C LEU A 168 -10.29 -1.23 -13.03
N LEU A 169 -10.80 -0.84 -14.20
CA LEU A 169 -11.59 0.37 -14.37
C LEU A 169 -12.87 0.37 -13.52
N ARG A 170 -13.55 -0.77 -13.38
CA ARG A 170 -14.69 -0.93 -12.46
C ARG A 170 -14.33 -0.75 -10.99
N ARG A 171 -13.05 -0.87 -10.60
CA ARG A 171 -12.60 -0.56 -9.23
C ARG A 171 -12.37 0.93 -9.01
N LEU A 172 -12.40 1.73 -10.07
CA LEU A 172 -12.31 3.18 -10.09
C LEU A 172 -13.67 3.80 -10.43
N ASP A 173 -13.86 5.08 -10.13
CA ASP A 173 -15.05 5.83 -10.53
C ASP A 173 -14.86 6.42 -11.93
N THR A 174 -15.06 5.60 -12.96
CA THR A 174 -14.91 6.02 -14.36
C THR A 174 -15.90 7.09 -14.78
N GLU A 175 -17.09 7.10 -14.19
CA GLU A 175 -18.15 8.04 -14.53
C GLU A 175 -17.95 9.39 -13.82
N GLY A 176 -17.67 9.36 -12.51
CA GLY A 176 -17.46 10.58 -11.73
C GLY A 176 -16.09 11.22 -11.97
N VAL A 177 -15.04 10.43 -12.20
CA VAL A 177 -13.66 10.92 -12.37
C VAL A 177 -12.96 10.27 -13.58
N PRO A 178 -13.44 10.51 -14.81
CA PRO A 178 -12.92 9.87 -16.02
C PRO A 178 -11.44 10.18 -16.29
N LYS A 179 -10.96 11.37 -15.87
CA LYS A 179 -9.56 11.79 -16.06
C LYS A 179 -8.58 10.88 -15.32
N THR A 180 -8.91 10.47 -14.09
CA THR A 180 -8.06 9.58 -13.30
C THR A 180 -8.04 8.17 -13.89
N SER A 181 -9.19 7.69 -14.37
CA SER A 181 -9.29 6.41 -15.06
C SER A 181 -8.50 6.39 -16.38
N ALA A 182 -8.56 7.46 -17.16
CA ALA A 182 -7.78 7.61 -18.38
C ALA A 182 -6.27 7.67 -18.09
N LEU A 183 -5.86 8.42 -17.05
CA LEU A 183 -4.46 8.46 -16.59
C LEU A 183 -3.98 7.07 -16.17
N CYS A 184 -4.78 6.37 -15.37
CA CYS A 184 -4.51 5.01 -14.90
C CYS A 184 -4.26 4.07 -16.09
N LEU A 185 -5.18 4.03 -17.05
CA LEU A 185 -5.05 3.16 -18.22
C LEU A 185 -3.85 3.53 -19.08
N LYS A 186 -3.65 4.84 -19.34
CA LYS A 186 -2.49 5.32 -20.11
C LYS A 186 -1.18 4.90 -19.46
N ARG A 187 -1.05 5.04 -18.14
CA ARG A 187 0.16 4.63 -17.41
C ARG A 187 0.33 3.12 -17.42
N LEU A 188 -0.73 2.36 -17.19
CA LEU A 188 -0.71 0.89 -17.24
C LEU A 188 -0.14 0.39 -18.59
N LEU A 189 -0.68 0.88 -19.70
CA LEU A 189 -0.23 0.48 -21.04
C LEU A 189 1.24 0.82 -21.34
N LEU A 190 1.80 1.83 -20.68
CA LEU A 190 3.20 2.21 -20.85
C LEU A 190 4.15 1.35 -20.01
N ILE A 191 3.67 0.74 -18.92
CA ILE A 191 4.51 -0.05 -18.03
C ILE A 191 4.42 -1.56 -18.33
N LEU A 192 3.33 -2.05 -18.91
CA LEU A 192 3.20 -3.47 -19.26
C LEU A 192 4.25 -3.90 -20.29
N ASP A 193 4.79 -5.08 -20.08
CA ASP A 193 5.63 -5.79 -21.04
C ASP A 193 4.80 -6.32 -22.21
N GLU A 194 5.48 -6.63 -23.33
CA GLU A 194 4.84 -7.04 -24.58
C GLU A 194 4.03 -8.34 -24.45
N GLU A 195 4.52 -9.29 -23.64
CA GLU A 195 3.84 -10.56 -23.40
C GLU A 195 2.52 -10.34 -22.65
N THR A 196 2.56 -9.62 -21.53
CA THR A 196 1.37 -9.29 -20.74
C THR A 196 0.37 -8.46 -21.55
N LEU A 197 0.85 -7.49 -22.32
CA LEU A 197 0.00 -6.66 -23.18
C LEU A 197 -0.72 -7.51 -24.25
N THR A 198 -0.01 -8.43 -24.89
CA THR A 198 -0.57 -9.33 -25.91
C THR A 198 -1.61 -10.27 -25.29
N SER A 199 -1.30 -10.87 -24.14
CA SER A 199 -2.23 -11.70 -23.37
C SER A 199 -3.51 -10.93 -23.02
N MET A 200 -3.36 -9.72 -22.49
CA MET A 200 -4.47 -8.83 -22.14
C MET A 200 -5.33 -8.51 -23.37
N ILE A 201 -4.72 -8.12 -24.49
CA ILE A 201 -5.45 -7.79 -25.73
C ILE A 201 -6.22 -9.01 -26.24
N ASN A 202 -5.60 -10.19 -26.26
CA ASN A 202 -6.26 -11.42 -26.72
C ASN A 202 -7.45 -11.80 -25.84
N LYS A 203 -7.29 -11.72 -24.51
CA LYS A 203 -8.38 -11.94 -23.56
C LYS A 203 -9.49 -10.92 -23.76
N TRP A 204 -9.13 -9.65 -23.91
CA TRP A 204 -10.10 -8.57 -24.09
C TRP A 204 -10.87 -8.70 -25.40
N ALA A 205 -10.18 -9.03 -26.50
CA ALA A 205 -10.79 -9.25 -27.81
C ALA A 205 -11.77 -10.42 -27.80
N ALA A 206 -11.37 -11.56 -27.22
CA ALA A 206 -12.22 -12.74 -27.15
C ALA A 206 -13.47 -12.55 -26.26
N VAL A 207 -13.35 -11.78 -25.16
CA VAL A 207 -14.41 -11.65 -24.15
C VAL A 207 -15.35 -10.47 -24.42
N TYR A 208 -14.81 -9.33 -24.89
CA TYR A 208 -15.55 -8.08 -24.97
C TYR A 208 -15.75 -7.56 -26.41
N LEU A 209 -14.90 -7.98 -27.36
CA LEU A 209 -15.03 -7.62 -28.78
C LEU A 209 -15.66 -8.77 -29.58
N ASP A 210 -16.72 -9.40 -29.05
CA ASP A 210 -17.57 -10.30 -29.87
C ASP A 210 -18.18 -9.47 -31.01
N GLU A 211 -18.04 -9.96 -32.25
CA GLU A 211 -18.57 -9.34 -33.47
C GLU A 211 -20.04 -8.92 -33.33
N ARG A 212 -20.83 -9.68 -32.57
CA ARG A 212 -22.24 -9.37 -32.29
C ARG A 212 -22.41 -8.08 -31.50
N TYR A 213 -21.54 -7.84 -30.52
CA TYR A 213 -21.59 -6.62 -29.70
C TYR A 213 -21.05 -5.42 -30.47
N VAL A 214 -19.91 -5.59 -31.15
CA VAL A 214 -19.29 -4.51 -31.95
C VAL A 214 -20.24 -4.03 -33.06
N SER A 215 -20.93 -4.94 -33.74
CA SER A 215 -21.94 -4.61 -34.76
C SER A 215 -23.19 -3.90 -34.22
N SER A 216 -23.48 -4.08 -32.93
CA SER A 216 -24.63 -3.44 -32.26
C SER A 216 -24.31 -2.02 -31.76
N VAL A 217 -23.05 -1.75 -31.44
CA VAL A 217 -22.59 -0.48 -30.86
C VAL A 217 -21.99 0.45 -31.93
N PHE A 218 -21.31 -0.10 -32.93
CA PHE A 218 -20.66 0.68 -33.98
C PHE A 218 -21.35 0.46 -35.33
N PRO A 219 -21.77 1.53 -36.02
CA PRO A 219 -22.27 1.43 -37.38
C PRO A 219 -21.21 0.82 -38.30
N LYS A 220 -21.62 0.06 -39.33
CA LYS A 220 -20.71 -0.61 -40.29
C LYS A 220 -19.66 0.31 -40.91
N SER A 221 -19.92 1.62 -41.03
CA SER A 221 -18.96 2.62 -41.50
C SER A 221 -17.74 2.81 -40.59
N HIS A 222 -17.87 2.59 -39.28
CA HIS A 222 -16.79 2.71 -38.30
C HIS A 222 -15.99 1.41 -38.14
N LEU A 223 -16.59 0.26 -38.47
CA LEU A 223 -15.94 -1.05 -38.42
C LEU A 223 -14.80 -1.19 -39.44
N LEU A 224 -14.95 -0.56 -40.61
CA LEU A 224 -13.90 -0.46 -41.65
C LEU A 224 -12.64 0.27 -41.16
N LEU A 225 -12.82 1.30 -40.31
CA LEU A 225 -11.71 2.06 -39.73
C LEU A 225 -10.95 1.25 -38.67
N ILE A 226 -11.67 0.45 -37.87
CA ILE A 226 -11.08 -0.40 -36.82
C ILE A 226 -10.29 -1.57 -37.45
N SER A 227 -10.82 -2.15 -38.53
CA SER A 227 -10.11 -3.17 -39.34
C SER A 227 -8.81 -2.62 -39.95
N HIS A 228 -8.82 -1.38 -40.47
CA HIS A 228 -7.61 -0.72 -40.97
C HIS A 228 -6.55 -0.43 -39.89
N MET A 229 -6.93 -0.40 -38.61
CA MET A 229 -6.00 -0.25 -37.47
C MET A 229 -5.51 -1.60 -36.93
N GLY A 230 -5.89 -2.74 -37.53
CA GLY A 230 -5.44 -4.08 -37.13
C GLY A 230 -6.01 -4.57 -35.80
N LEU A 231 -7.05 -3.93 -35.28
CA LEU A 231 -7.64 -4.22 -33.97
C LEU A 231 -8.73 -5.30 -33.99
N VAL A 232 -9.12 -5.76 -35.19
CA VAL A 232 -10.10 -6.84 -35.39
C VAL A 232 -9.56 -7.76 -36.49
N CYS A 233 -9.75 -9.07 -36.32
CA CYS A 233 -9.32 -10.11 -37.25
C CYS A 233 -9.72 -9.76 -38.69
N SER A 234 -8.79 -9.93 -39.63
CA SER A 234 -8.99 -9.69 -41.08
C SER A 234 -10.03 -10.59 -41.73
N ASP A 235 -10.58 -11.56 -41.00
CA ASP A 235 -11.58 -12.52 -41.46
C ASP A 235 -13.00 -11.94 -41.60
N LEU A 236 -13.15 -10.61 -41.43
CA LEU A 236 -14.42 -9.88 -41.47
C LEU A 236 -14.84 -9.34 -42.84
N PHE A 237 -14.18 -9.76 -43.92
CA PHE A 237 -14.58 -9.47 -45.31
C PHE A 237 -14.63 -10.72 -46.18
#